data_AF-A0A2X4VXL1-F1
#
_entry.id   AF-A0A2X4VXL1-F1
#
_cell.length_a   1.000
_cell.length_b   1.000
_cell.length_c   1.000
_cell.angle_alpha   90.00
_cell.angle_beta   90.00
_cell.angle_gamma   90.00
#
_symmetry.space_group_name_H-M   'P 1'
#
loop_
_entity.id
_entity.type
_entity.pdbx_description
1 polymer ?
#
loop_
_entity_poly.entity_id
_entity_poly.type
_entity_poly.pdbx_seq_one_letter_code
_entity_poly.pdbx_strand_id
1 'polypeptide(L)'
;MISLSRILKLRDLEIFHVLNNGNILAYVIIEDTKNPFTEEDKKMEPLCYMDEKDINEILNVIRISLINDETFIKEDSITLREYFSVFVNNTNLTNFIIKEYIQEDLYDNDDNIESFNKILQNIGSSYIIEEFDEINWIYLSQD
;
A
#
# COMPACT_ATOMS: atom_id res chain seq x y z
N MET A 1 -2.65 -7.70 18.82
CA MET A 1 -1.61 -8.28 17.92
C MET A 1 -2.07 -8.01 16.51
N ILE A 2 -1.21 -7.43 15.67
CA ILE A 2 -1.56 -7.16 14.28
C ILE A 2 -1.57 -8.47 13.50
N SER A 3 -2.64 -8.69 12.73
CA SER A 3 -2.68 -9.72 11.70
C SER A 3 -3.08 -9.12 10.37
N LEU A 4 -2.61 -9.73 9.28
CA LEU A 4 -2.91 -9.32 7.93
C LEU A 4 -3.89 -10.30 7.30
N SER A 5 -4.98 -9.78 6.74
CA SER A 5 -5.84 -10.52 5.82
C SER A 5 -5.59 -10.01 4.42
N ARG A 6 -4.98 -10.82 3.55
CA ARG A 6 -4.75 -10.44 2.15
C ARG A 6 -6.06 -10.59 1.38
N ILE A 7 -6.55 -9.49 0.82
CA ILE A 7 -7.82 -9.43 0.11
C ILE A 7 -7.62 -9.54 -1.40
N LEU A 8 -6.56 -8.90 -1.91
CA LEU A 8 -6.20 -8.96 -3.32
C LEU A 8 -4.71 -9.22 -3.48
N LYS A 9 -4.36 -10.12 -4.40
CA LYS A 9 -2.99 -10.35 -4.85
C LYS A 9 -2.90 -10.30 -6.37
N LEU A 10 -2.25 -9.27 -6.87
CA LEU A 10 -1.83 -9.17 -8.26
C LEU A 10 -0.30 -9.22 -8.33
N ARG A 11 0.25 -9.13 -9.55
CA ARG A 11 1.69 -9.20 -9.77
C ARG A 11 2.46 -8.09 -9.06
N ASP A 12 1.94 -6.86 -9.16
CA ASP A 12 2.62 -5.64 -8.73
C ASP A 12 1.75 -4.83 -7.73
N LEU A 13 0.66 -5.42 -7.24
CA LEU A 13 -0.28 -4.80 -6.31
C LEU A 13 -0.81 -5.84 -5.31
N GLU A 14 -0.75 -5.53 -4.02
CA GLU A 14 -1.40 -6.31 -2.95
C GLU A 14 -2.27 -5.38 -2.10
N ILE A 15 -3.45 -5.86 -1.71
CA ILE A 15 -4.37 -5.14 -0.80
C ILE A 15 -4.61 -6.01 0.42
N PHE A 16 -4.47 -5.43 1.60
CA PHE A 16 -4.65 -6.08 2.89
C PHE A 16 -5.66 -5.34 3.76
N HIS A 17 -6.42 -6.09 4.55
CA HIS A 17 -6.94 -5.59 5.81
C HIS A 17 -5.91 -5.84 6.90
N VAL A 18 -5.55 -4.79 7.61
CA VAL A 18 -4.79 -4.89 8.85
C VAL A 18 -5.80 -5.02 9.98
N LEU A 19 -5.70 -6.11 10.73
CA LEU A 19 -6.59 -6.41 11.83
C LEU A 19 -5.87 -6.18 13.16
N ASN A 20 -6.52 -5.51 14.11
CA ASN A 20 -6.10 -5.43 15.49
C ASN A 20 -7.19 -6.01 16.40
N ASN A 21 -6.87 -7.11 17.09
CA ASN A 21 -7.81 -7.84 17.95
C ASN A 21 -9.12 -8.23 17.23
N GLY A 22 -9.04 -8.54 15.94
CA GLY A 22 -10.16 -8.98 15.10
C GLY A 22 -10.94 -7.85 14.42
N ASN A 23 -10.68 -6.59 14.75
CA ASN A 23 -11.29 -5.44 14.07
C ASN A 23 -10.36 -4.91 12.99
N ILE A 24 -10.92 -4.42 11.87
CA ILE A 24 -10.13 -3.75 10.84
C ILE A 24 -9.60 -2.43 11.40
N LEU A 25 -8.30 -2.28 11.35
CA LEU A 25 -7.56 -1.09 11.73
C LEU A 25 -7.29 -0.19 10.52
N ALA A 26 -6.98 -0.79 9.36
CA ALA A 26 -6.64 -0.08 8.15
C ALA A 26 -6.80 -0.98 6.93
N TYR A 27 -7.05 -0.36 5.77
CA TYR A 27 -6.65 -0.92 4.49
C TYR A 27 -5.19 -0.56 4.23
N VAL A 28 -4.42 -1.52 3.73
CA VAL A 28 -3.06 -1.27 3.28
C VAL A 28 -2.88 -1.76 1.86
N ILE A 29 -2.45 -0.85 1.00
CA ILE A 29 -2.11 -1.13 -0.39
C ILE A 29 -0.60 -1.09 -0.53
N ILE A 30 -0.03 -2.16 -1.10
CA ILE A 30 1.37 -2.24 -1.46
C ILE A 30 1.47 -2.32 -2.98
N GLU A 31 2.07 -1.31 -3.59
CA GLU A 31 2.30 -1.22 -5.03
C GLU A 31 3.80 -1.29 -5.32
N ASP A 32 4.19 -2.25 -6.16
CA ASP A 32 5.53 -2.29 -6.73
C ASP A 32 5.57 -1.46 -8.01
N THR A 33 6.14 -0.25 -7.91
CA THR A 33 6.07 0.72 -9.01
C THR A 33 6.91 0.33 -10.23
N LYS A 34 7.88 -0.60 -10.08
CA LYS A 34 8.92 -0.91 -11.08
C LYS A 34 9.71 0.31 -11.56
N ASN A 35 9.68 1.40 -10.80
CA ASN A 35 10.25 2.68 -11.18
C ASN A 35 11.03 3.29 -10.00
N PRO A 36 12.04 4.13 -10.28
CA PRO A 36 12.74 4.89 -9.25
C PRO A 36 11.83 5.96 -8.63
N PHE A 37 12.34 6.67 -7.62
CA PHE A 37 11.66 7.83 -7.05
C PHE A 37 11.31 8.87 -8.11
N THR A 38 10.07 9.37 -8.06
CA THR A 38 9.69 10.54 -8.86
C THR A 38 10.29 11.82 -8.28
N GLU A 39 10.32 12.89 -9.07
CA GLU A 39 10.78 14.20 -8.58
C GLU A 39 9.94 14.75 -7.43
N GLU A 40 8.66 14.35 -7.33
CA GLU A 40 7.82 14.68 -6.17
C GLU A 40 8.18 13.85 -4.95
N ASP A 41 8.47 12.56 -5.12
CA ASP A 41 8.89 11.68 -4.03
C ASP A 41 10.20 12.18 -3.40
N LYS A 42 11.15 12.66 -4.21
CA LYS A 42 12.43 13.22 -3.75
C LYS A 42 12.29 14.46 -2.85
N LYS A 43 11.15 15.16 -2.90
CA LYS A 43 10.89 16.33 -2.04
C LYS A 43 10.41 15.94 -0.64
N MET A 44 10.09 14.67 -0.41
CA MET A 44 9.59 14.18 0.88
C MET A 44 10.73 13.99 1.89
N GLU A 45 10.44 14.18 3.17
CA GLU A 45 11.39 13.79 4.22
C GLU A 45 11.44 12.26 4.38
N PRO A 46 12.62 11.66 4.62
CA PRO A 46 13.94 12.28 4.70
C PRO A 46 14.66 12.41 3.34
N LEU A 47 14.04 11.96 2.24
CA LEU A 47 14.65 11.89 0.90
C LEU A 47 15.20 13.24 0.43
N CYS A 48 14.53 14.36 0.76
CA CYS A 48 14.98 15.69 0.38
C CYS A 48 16.31 16.13 1.00
N TYR A 49 16.81 15.41 2.02
CA TYR A 49 18.11 15.64 2.64
C TYR A 49 19.18 14.64 2.21
N MET A 50 18.82 13.62 1.41
CA MET A 50 19.75 12.60 0.93
C MET A 50 20.54 13.08 -0.30
N ASP A 51 21.72 12.51 -0.50
CA ASP A 51 22.53 12.81 -1.69
C ASP A 51 21.83 12.30 -2.95
N GLU A 52 21.78 13.13 -4.00
CA GLU A 52 21.12 12.78 -5.26
C GLU A 52 21.70 11.52 -5.88
N LYS A 53 23.02 11.27 -5.73
CA LYS A 53 23.64 10.06 -6.27
C LYS A 53 23.07 8.81 -5.61
N ASP A 54 22.95 8.81 -4.28
CA ASP A 54 22.43 7.68 -3.52
C ASP A 54 20.95 7.45 -3.83
N ILE A 55 20.16 8.52 -3.96
CA ILE A 55 18.74 8.44 -4.36
C ILE A 55 18.61 7.83 -5.76
N ASN A 56 19.47 8.24 -6.70
CA ASN A 56 19.42 7.78 -8.09
C ASN A 56 19.95 6.34 -8.27
N GLU A 57 20.61 5.75 -7.27
CA GLU A 57 20.95 4.32 -7.25
C GLU A 57 19.73 3.43 -6.99
N ILE A 58 18.64 3.97 -6.44
CA ILE A 58 17.38 3.25 -6.24
C ILE A 58 16.64 3.14 -7.57
N LEU A 59 16.46 1.90 -8.03
CA LEU A 59 15.83 1.59 -9.32
C LEU A 59 14.35 1.21 -9.19
N ASN A 60 13.92 0.88 -7.97
CA ASN A 60 12.54 0.51 -7.71
C ASN A 60 12.05 1.05 -6.36
N VAL A 61 10.82 1.57 -6.35
CA VAL A 61 10.17 2.06 -5.14
C VAL A 61 8.89 1.26 -4.89
N ILE A 62 8.75 0.74 -3.68
CA ILE A 62 7.51 0.15 -3.19
C ILE A 62 6.69 1.24 -2.53
N ARG A 63 5.47 1.49 -3.01
CA ARG A 63 4.54 2.43 -2.39
C ARG A 63 3.63 1.70 -1.43
N ILE A 64 3.59 2.15 -0.19
CA ILE A 64 2.75 1.61 0.87
C ILE A 64 1.76 2.71 1.25
N SER A 65 0.50 2.47 0.97
CA SER A 65 -0.59 3.38 1.31
C SER A 65 -1.36 2.82 2.49
N LEU A 66 -1.35 3.54 3.60
CA LEU A 66 -2.15 3.24 4.79
C LEU A 66 -3.45 4.05 4.69
N ILE A 67 -4.59 3.38 4.72
CA ILE A 67 -5.86 3.98 4.35
C ILE A 67 -6.88 3.68 5.45
N ASN A 68 -7.59 4.72 5.87
CA ASN A 68 -8.65 4.63 6.84
C ASN A 68 -9.77 5.64 6.53
N ASP A 69 -10.94 5.47 7.11
CA ASP A 69 -12.05 6.42 7.02
C ASP A 69 -11.81 7.72 7.80
N GLU A 70 -10.99 7.64 8.84
CA GLU A 70 -10.57 8.75 9.67
C GLU A 70 -9.04 8.85 9.76
N THR A 71 -8.54 9.97 10.28
CA THR A 71 -7.11 10.11 10.57
C THR A 71 -6.69 9.09 11.63
N PHE A 72 -5.61 8.35 11.37
CA PHE A 72 -5.06 7.44 12.37
C PHE A 72 -4.71 8.17 13.65
N ILE A 73 -5.01 7.55 14.79
CA ILE A 73 -4.38 7.98 16.04
C ILE A 73 -2.88 7.76 15.93
N LYS A 74 -2.10 8.61 16.62
CA LYS A 74 -0.65 8.63 16.51
C LYS A 74 0.00 7.27 16.78
N GLU A 75 -0.52 6.52 17.74
CA GLU A 75 0.01 5.19 18.11
C GLU A 75 -0.18 4.18 16.98
N ASP A 76 -1.36 4.15 16.35
CA ASP A 76 -1.66 3.25 15.24
C ASP A 76 -0.87 3.62 13.99
N SER A 77 -0.74 4.92 13.67
CA SER A 77 0.10 5.42 12.58
C SER A 77 1.56 4.97 12.73
N ILE A 78 2.14 5.15 13.93
CA ILE A 78 3.52 4.70 14.22
C ILE A 78 3.61 3.18 14.07
N THR A 79 2.68 2.44 14.68
CA THR A 79 2.70 0.98 14.67
C THR A 79 2.63 0.42 13.25
N LEU A 80 1.73 0.96 12.40
CA LEU A 80 1.60 0.55 11.01
C LEU A 80 2.86 0.88 10.20
N ARG A 81 3.41 2.09 10.35
CA ARG A 81 4.64 2.50 9.67
C ARG A 81 5.82 1.60 10.03
N GLU A 82 6.00 1.32 11.31
CA GLU A 82 7.06 0.43 11.79
C GLU A 82 6.87 -0.99 11.26
N TYR A 83 5.65 -1.54 11.37
CA TYR A 83 5.34 -2.87 10.87
C TYR A 83 5.65 -3.01 9.38
N PHE A 84 5.14 -2.11 8.55
CA PHE A 84 5.31 -2.20 7.10
C PHE A 84 6.72 -1.83 6.62
N SER A 85 7.47 -1.05 7.39
CA SER A 85 8.89 -0.77 7.08
C SER A 85 9.77 -2.03 7.10
N VAL A 86 9.40 -3.01 7.92
CA VAL A 86 10.08 -4.31 8.04
C VAL A 86 9.43 -5.37 7.15
N PHE A 87 8.14 -5.19 6.81
CA PHE A 87 7.39 -6.13 5.98
C PHE A 87 7.90 -6.19 4.55
N VAL A 88 8.23 -5.05 3.94
CA VAL A 88 8.73 -4.99 2.56
C VAL A 88 10.23 -5.30 2.51
N ASN A 89 10.62 -6.15 1.56
CA ASN A 89 12.01 -6.56 1.42
C ASN A 89 12.81 -5.49 0.65
N ASN A 90 13.52 -4.64 1.39
CA ASN A 90 14.39 -3.65 0.79
C ASN A 90 15.72 -4.27 0.39
N THR A 91 16.16 -3.98 -0.84
CA THR A 91 17.50 -4.33 -1.32
C THR A 91 18.31 -3.06 -1.48
N ASN A 92 19.60 -3.17 -1.85
CA ASN A 92 20.40 -1.99 -2.17
C ASN A 92 19.88 -1.19 -3.38
N LEU A 93 18.99 -1.75 -4.21
CA LEU A 93 18.41 -1.09 -5.38
C LEU A 93 16.89 -0.85 -5.24
N THR A 94 16.31 -1.19 -4.08
CA THR A 94 14.87 -1.09 -3.84
C THR A 94 14.62 -0.39 -2.52
N ASN A 95 13.74 0.61 -2.54
CA ASN A 95 13.33 1.34 -1.35
C ASN A 95 11.80 1.44 -1.29
N PHE A 96 11.25 2.08 -0.26
CA PHE A 96 9.81 2.23 -0.09
C PHE A 96 9.43 3.61 0.42
N ILE A 97 8.16 3.98 0.21
CA ILE A 97 7.52 5.18 0.77
C ILE A 97 6.22 4.76 1.44
N ILE A 98 5.98 5.30 2.64
CA ILE A 98 4.71 5.12 3.36
C ILE A 98 3.95 6.43 3.43
N LYS A 99 2.72 6.44 2.90
CA LYS A 99 1.78 7.57 2.98
C LYS A 99 0.47 7.14 3.63
N GLU A 100 -0.16 8.07 4.34
CA GLU A 100 -1.48 7.89 4.95
C GLU A 100 -2.52 8.64 4.13
N TYR A 101 -3.69 8.03 3.97
CA TYR A 101 -4.80 8.55 3.20
C TYR A 101 -6.11 8.37 3.96
N ILE A 102 -7.03 9.30 3.74
CA ILE A 102 -8.38 9.26 4.31
C ILE A 102 -9.36 8.97 3.18
N GLN A 103 -10.29 8.05 3.43
CA GLN A 103 -11.39 7.73 2.52
C GLN A 103 -12.68 7.48 3.32
N GLU A 104 -13.56 8.48 3.36
CA GLU A 104 -14.73 8.51 4.26
C GLU A 104 -15.67 7.29 4.15
N ASP A 105 -15.78 6.68 2.97
CA ASP A 105 -16.67 5.54 2.69
C ASP A 105 -15.96 4.18 2.68
N LEU A 106 -14.73 4.11 3.21
CA LEU A 106 -13.86 2.93 3.07
C LEU A 106 -14.52 1.62 3.51
N TYR A 107 -15.22 1.64 4.65
CA TYR A 107 -15.83 0.44 5.25
C TYR A 107 -17.31 0.23 4.87
N ASP A 108 -17.90 1.18 4.13
CA ASP A 108 -19.29 1.08 3.66
C ASP A 108 -19.40 0.30 2.33
N ASN A 109 -18.27 0.10 1.66
CA ASN A 109 -18.19 -0.56 0.36
C ASN A 109 -17.70 -2.02 0.51
N ASP A 110 -18.21 -2.90 -0.34
CA ASP A 110 -17.73 -4.29 -0.41
C ASP A 110 -16.32 -4.37 -1.02
N ASP A 111 -15.58 -5.42 -0.64
CA ASP A 111 -14.26 -5.77 -1.20
C ASP A 111 -14.37 -6.29 -2.64
N ASN A 112 -14.54 -5.36 -3.59
CA ASN A 112 -14.66 -5.65 -5.01
C ASN A 112 -13.78 -4.72 -5.86
N ILE A 113 -13.66 -5.04 -7.15
CA ILE A 113 -12.81 -4.30 -8.10
C ILE A 113 -13.20 -2.82 -8.19
N GLU A 114 -14.50 -2.50 -8.17
CA GLU A 114 -14.97 -1.11 -8.22
C GLU A 114 -14.48 -0.31 -7.00
N SER A 115 -14.67 -0.87 -5.80
CA SER A 115 -14.21 -0.26 -4.54
C SER A 115 -12.69 -0.10 -4.52
N PHE A 116 -11.94 -1.13 -4.91
CA PHE A 116 -10.48 -1.05 -4.95
C PHE A 116 -9.99 0.00 -5.95
N ASN A 117 -10.61 0.11 -7.12
CA ASN A 117 -10.24 1.15 -8.09
C ASN A 117 -10.55 2.56 -7.56
N LYS A 118 -11.63 2.76 -6.79
CA LYS A 118 -11.89 4.04 -6.09
C LYS A 118 -10.78 4.36 -5.10
N ILE A 119 -10.36 3.37 -4.31
CA ILE A 119 -9.26 3.54 -3.35
C ILE A 119 -7.96 3.89 -4.08
N LEU A 120 -7.61 3.16 -5.14
CA LEU A 120 -6.42 3.41 -5.96
C LEU A 120 -6.41 4.81 -6.56
N GLN A 121 -7.57 5.27 -7.06
CA GLN A 121 -7.72 6.63 -7.57
C GLN A 121 -7.50 7.67 -6.47
N ASN A 122 -8.07 7.46 -5.28
CA ASN A 122 -7.93 8.39 -4.14
C ASN A 122 -6.46 8.55 -3.71
N ILE A 123 -5.70 7.46 -3.69
CA ILE A 123 -4.27 7.51 -3.31
C ILE A 123 -3.36 8.04 -4.44
N GLY A 124 -3.92 8.34 -5.61
CA GLY A 124 -3.19 8.80 -6.79
C GLY A 124 -2.37 7.72 -7.48
N SER A 125 -2.77 6.44 -7.35
CA SER A 125 -2.14 5.34 -8.08
C SER A 125 -2.50 5.42 -9.57
N SER A 126 -1.56 5.06 -10.43
CA SER A 126 -1.81 4.85 -11.86
C SER A 126 -2.31 3.43 -12.18
N TYR A 127 -2.36 2.55 -11.18
CA TYR A 127 -2.82 1.18 -11.34
C TYR A 127 -4.34 1.16 -11.52
N ILE A 128 -4.80 0.42 -12.53
CA ILE A 128 -6.22 0.15 -12.77
C ILE A 128 -6.38 -1.36 -12.75
N ILE A 129 -7.19 -1.86 -11.82
CA ILE A 129 -7.55 -3.27 -11.76
C ILE A 129 -8.60 -3.50 -12.84
N GLU A 130 -8.22 -4.23 -13.88
CA GLU A 130 -9.15 -4.65 -14.93
C GLU A 130 -10.09 -5.74 -14.40
N GLU A 131 -11.33 -5.79 -14.94
CA GLU A 131 -12.23 -6.90 -14.66
C GLU A 131 -11.64 -8.19 -15.26
N PHE A 132 -11.47 -9.22 -14.42
CA PHE A 132 -11.08 -10.55 -14.84
C PHE A 132 -12.26 -11.49 -14.66
N ASP A 133 -12.47 -12.43 -15.60
CA ASP A 133 -13.52 -13.45 -15.50
C ASP A 133 -13.43 -14.22 -14.16
N GLU A 134 -14.47 -14.13 -13.34
CA GLU A 134 -14.60 -14.71 -11.99
C GLU A 134 -14.32 -16.23 -11.92
N ILE A 135 -14.38 -16.93 -13.06
CA ILE A 135 -14.11 -18.37 -13.18
C ILE A 135 -12.69 -18.72 -12.69
N ASN A 136 -11.74 -17.80 -12.78
CA ASN A 136 -10.36 -18.04 -12.35
C ASN A 136 -10.12 -17.77 -10.86
N TRP A 137 -11.09 -17.20 -10.13
CA TRP A 137 -10.94 -16.83 -8.72
C TRP A 137 -11.33 -17.92 -7.73
N ILE A 138 -12.23 -18.83 -8.09
CA ILE A 138 -12.60 -19.98 -7.23
C ILE A 138 -11.39 -20.89 -6.95
N TYR A 139 -10.33 -20.83 -7.77
CA TYR A 139 -9.14 -21.66 -7.65
C TYR A 139 -7.96 -21.03 -6.89
N LEU A 140 -8.06 -19.79 -6.42
CA LEU A 140 -6.94 -19.09 -5.77
C LEU A 140 -7.14 -18.80 -4.27
N SER A 141 -8.26 -19.23 -3.68
CA SER A 141 -8.53 -19.10 -2.24
C SER A 141 -8.11 -20.33 -1.41
N GLN A 142 -7.29 -21.22 -1.94
CA GLN A 142 -6.65 -22.29 -1.15
C GLN A 142 -5.17 -22.40 -1.48
N ASP A 143 -4.35 -21.77 -0.64
CA ASP A 143 -3.21 -22.39 0.06
C ASP A 143 -2.63 -21.41 1.12
#